data_AF-A0A167I5G0-F1
#
_entry.id   AF-A0A167I5G0-F1
#
_cell.length_a   1.000
_cell.length_b   1.000
_cell.length_c   1.000
_cell.angle_alpha   90.00
_cell.angle_beta   90.00
_cell.angle_gamma   90.00
#
_symmetry.space_group_name_H-M   'P 1'
#
loop_
_entity.id
_entity.type
_entity.pdbx_description
1 polymer ?
#
loop_
_entity_poly.entity_id
_entity_poly.type
_entity_poly.pdbx_seq_one_letter_code
_entity_poly.pdbx_strand_id
1 'polypeptide(L)'
;MGWSNCGEDSAGRPIGYAFEATCDHQGCNSKINRGLSYACGDMHGETELGCERYFCEEHRHIAVEDGDRCISVCNGCAKELIESEEWLGCSEDCVLKRINDI
;
A
#
# COMPACT_ATOMS: atom_id res chain seq x y z
N MET A 1 -2.16 -14.48 22.14
CA MET A 1 -2.92 -13.53 21.31
C MET A 1 -1.93 -12.86 20.38
N GLY A 2 -1.59 -13.52 19.27
CA GLY A 2 -0.61 -13.02 18.32
C GLY A 2 -1.33 -12.23 17.25
N TRP A 3 -0.80 -11.06 16.88
CA TRP A 3 -1.26 -10.25 15.75
C TRP A 3 -0.95 -10.92 14.39
N SER A 4 -0.56 -12.20 14.40
CA SER A 4 -0.14 -12.95 13.22
C SER A 4 -1.31 -13.41 12.35
N ASN A 5 -2.52 -13.55 12.92
CA ASN A 5 -3.75 -13.79 12.18
C ASN A 5 -4.74 -12.65 12.46
N CYS A 6 -4.97 -11.81 11.46
CA CYS A 6 -5.79 -10.62 11.55
C CYS A 6 -7.22 -10.83 11.01
N GLY A 7 -7.58 -12.03 10.55
CA GLY A 7 -8.87 -12.34 9.95
C GLY A 7 -8.78 -12.59 8.44
N GLU A 8 -9.79 -12.12 7.69
CA GLU A 8 -9.89 -12.26 6.23
C GLU A 8 -10.16 -10.89 5.58
N ASP A 9 -9.68 -10.68 4.36
CA ASP A 9 -10.00 -9.48 3.56
C ASP A 9 -11.36 -9.58 2.84
N SER A 10 -11.74 -8.53 2.11
CA SER A 10 -12.99 -8.44 1.34
C SER A 10 -13.16 -9.57 0.31
N ALA A 11 -12.06 -10.13 -0.20
CA ALA A 11 -12.05 -11.29 -1.10
C ALA A 11 -11.98 -12.64 -0.36
N GLY A 12 -12.07 -12.65 0.98
CA GLY A 12 -12.04 -13.83 1.81
C GLY A 12 -10.65 -14.48 1.92
N ARG A 13 -9.57 -13.73 1.69
CA ARG A 13 -8.21 -14.27 1.84
C ARG A 13 -7.70 -14.00 3.26
N PRO A 14 -6.98 -14.93 3.87
CA PRO A 14 -6.52 -14.77 5.24
C PRO A 14 -5.44 -13.69 5.33
N ILE A 15 -5.59 -12.75 6.26
CA ILE A 15 -4.68 -11.61 6.47
C ILE A 15 -3.87 -11.78 7.76
N GLY A 16 -2.65 -11.23 7.74
CA GLY A 16 -1.75 -11.25 8.88
C GLY A 16 -0.37 -11.82 8.57
N TYR A 17 0.56 -11.59 9.50
CA TYR A 17 1.98 -11.93 9.36
C TYR A 17 2.25 -13.44 9.27
N ALA A 18 1.31 -14.30 9.68
CA ALA A 18 1.44 -15.75 9.58
C ALA A 18 1.14 -16.30 8.19
N PHE A 19 0.55 -15.50 7.29
CA PHE A 19 0.12 -15.97 5.98
C PHE A 19 1.10 -15.54 4.91
N GLU A 20 1.82 -16.52 4.37
CA GLU A 20 2.69 -16.34 3.21
C GLU A 20 1.85 -16.00 1.97
N ALA A 21 2.37 -15.09 1.15
CA ALA A 21 1.78 -14.69 -0.10
C ALA A 21 2.87 -14.32 -1.10
N THR A 22 2.46 -14.05 -2.33
CA THR A 22 3.32 -13.49 -3.37
C THR A 22 2.88 -12.06 -3.64
N CYS A 23 3.82 -11.22 -4.07
CA CYS A 23 3.49 -9.87 -4.52
C CYS A 23 2.36 -9.90 -5.56
N ASP A 24 1.34 -9.07 -5.38
CA ASP A 24 0.21 -8.92 -6.32
C ASP A 24 0.58 -8.15 -7.61
N HIS A 25 1.86 -7.74 -7.77
CA HIS A 25 2.32 -7.07 -8.98
C HIS A 25 2.47 -8.07 -10.13
N GLN A 26 1.92 -7.74 -11.29
CA GLN A 26 1.99 -8.61 -12.48
C GLN A 26 3.45 -8.88 -12.86
N GLY A 27 3.83 -10.17 -12.88
CA GLY A 27 5.19 -10.59 -13.21
C GLY A 27 6.18 -10.59 -12.04
N CYS A 28 5.76 -10.16 -10.83
CA CYS A 28 6.57 -10.29 -9.63
C CYS A 28 6.28 -11.62 -8.92
N ASN A 29 7.34 -12.34 -8.52
CA ASN A 29 7.23 -13.61 -7.77
C ASN A 29 7.89 -13.52 -6.39
N SER A 30 8.11 -12.29 -5.90
CA SER A 30 8.70 -12.07 -4.58
C SER A 30 7.79 -12.65 -3.49
N LYS A 31 8.37 -13.48 -2.63
CA LYS A 31 7.69 -14.05 -1.47
C LYS A 31 7.54 -12.98 -0.41
N ILE A 32 6.32 -12.78 0.04
CA ILE A 32 5.93 -11.81 1.07
C ILE A 32 5.03 -12.48 2.09
N ASN A 33 4.56 -11.71 3.07
CA ASN A 33 3.42 -12.10 3.90
C ASN A 33 2.28 -11.09 3.73
N ARG A 34 1.08 -11.45 4.19
CA ARG A 34 -0.07 -10.52 4.23
C ARG A 34 -0.09 -9.67 5.49
N GLY A 35 1.08 -9.25 5.96
CA GLY A 35 1.24 -8.27 7.04
C GLY A 35 1.17 -6.83 6.53
N LEU A 36 1.04 -5.88 7.46
CA LEU A 36 0.95 -4.45 7.15
C LEU A 36 2.20 -3.92 6.43
N SER A 37 3.36 -4.53 6.66
CA SER A 37 4.62 -4.16 6.00
C SER A 37 4.56 -4.27 4.47
N TYR A 38 3.62 -5.06 3.93
CA TYR A 38 3.42 -5.27 2.49
C TYR A 38 2.06 -4.79 2.00
N ALA A 39 1.17 -4.33 2.88
CA ALA A 39 -0.17 -3.88 2.50
C ALA A 39 -0.10 -2.54 1.75
N CYS A 40 -0.81 -2.43 0.63
CA CYS A 40 -0.95 -1.15 -0.08
C CYS A 40 -1.88 -0.22 0.73
N GLY A 41 -1.31 0.82 1.35
CA GLY A 41 -2.02 1.70 2.27
C GLY A 41 -1.47 1.64 3.70
N ASP A 42 -2.27 2.11 4.66
CA ASP A 42 -1.93 2.18 6.09
C ASP A 42 -2.37 0.89 6.83
N MET A 43 -3.54 0.35 6.46
CA MET A 43 -4.16 -0.80 7.13
C MET A 43 -4.56 -1.93 6.17
N HIS A 44 -4.90 -3.09 6.74
CA HIS A 44 -5.51 -4.18 6.00
C HIS A 44 -6.87 -3.76 5.42
N GLY A 45 -7.16 -4.18 4.19
CA GLY A 45 -8.43 -3.89 3.50
C GLY A 45 -8.34 -2.69 2.55
N GLU A 46 -9.48 -2.29 2.01
CA GLU A 46 -9.57 -1.11 1.15
C GLU A 46 -9.41 0.14 2.01
N THR A 47 -8.47 1.00 1.63
CA THR A 47 -8.25 2.30 2.26
C THR A 47 -8.42 3.38 1.21
N GLU A 48 -8.56 4.64 1.62
CA GLU A 48 -8.75 5.76 0.67
C GLU A 48 -7.60 5.89 -0.34
N LEU A 49 -6.39 5.42 0.02
CA LEU A 49 -5.18 5.52 -0.81
C LEU A 49 -4.68 4.16 -1.33
N GLY A 50 -5.31 3.06 -0.92
CA GLY A 50 -4.72 1.72 -1.06
C GLY A 50 -5.73 0.66 -1.47
N CYS A 51 -5.33 -0.18 -2.41
CA CYS A 51 -6.21 -1.14 -3.10
C CYS A 51 -6.29 -2.53 -2.46
N GLU A 52 -6.24 -2.66 -1.13
CA GLU A 52 -6.34 -3.92 -0.33
C GLU A 52 -5.33 -5.06 -0.64
N ARG A 53 -4.45 -4.88 -1.64
CA ARG A 53 -3.49 -5.87 -2.11
C ARG A 53 -2.14 -5.76 -1.41
N TYR A 54 -1.31 -6.79 -1.59
CA TYR A 54 -0.01 -6.89 -0.94
C TYR A 54 1.12 -6.86 -1.96
N PHE A 55 2.08 -5.97 -1.75
CA PHE A 55 3.19 -5.73 -2.66
C PHE A 55 4.52 -5.79 -1.92
N CYS A 56 5.56 -6.32 -2.57
CA CYS A 56 6.92 -6.24 -2.04
C CYS A 56 7.38 -4.78 -1.98
N GLU A 57 8.42 -4.53 -1.17
CA GLU A 57 9.02 -3.22 -0.96
C GLU A 57 9.30 -2.45 -2.27
N GLU A 58 9.75 -3.13 -3.31
CA GLU A 58 10.03 -2.54 -4.63
C GLU A 58 8.77 -2.03 -5.33
N HIS A 59 7.63 -2.70 -5.16
CA HIS A 59 6.38 -2.31 -5.82
C HIS A 59 5.50 -1.38 -4.97
N ARG A 60 5.80 -1.23 -3.68
CA ARG A 60 5.15 -0.30 -2.74
C ARG A 60 6.05 0.86 -2.29
N HIS A 61 7.09 1.18 -3.08
CA HIS A 61 8.10 2.16 -2.70
C HIS A 61 7.60 3.62 -2.71
N ILE A 62 6.39 3.87 -3.22
CA ILE A 62 5.81 5.21 -3.25
C ILE A 62 5.23 5.52 -1.88
N ALA A 63 5.74 6.57 -1.23
CA ALA A 63 5.16 7.10 -0.02
C ALA A 63 4.13 8.18 -0.37
N VAL A 64 3.09 8.29 0.44
CA VAL A 64 2.04 9.30 0.35
C VAL A 64 1.99 9.99 1.71
N GLU A 65 2.27 11.29 1.72
CA GLU A 65 2.22 12.13 2.91
C GLU A 65 0.82 12.74 3.01
N ASP A 66 0.09 12.33 4.04
CA ASP A 66 -1.25 12.81 4.37
C ASP A 66 -1.22 13.43 5.77
N GLY A 67 -0.87 14.72 5.85
CA GLY A 67 -0.60 15.41 7.11
C GLY A 67 0.58 14.77 7.86
N ASP A 68 0.36 14.32 9.09
CA ASP A 68 1.38 13.64 9.92
C ASP A 68 1.59 12.14 9.59
N ARG A 69 0.94 11.60 8.54
CA ARG A 69 1.02 10.18 8.19
C ARG A 69 1.78 9.97 6.89
N CYS A 70 2.69 9.00 6.89
CA CYS A 70 3.35 8.51 5.68
C CYS A 70 2.84 7.11 5.34
N ILE A 71 2.14 7.00 4.21
CA ILE A 71 1.45 5.79 3.78
C ILE A 71 2.13 5.26 2.52
N SER A 72 2.57 4.01 2.54
CA SER A 72 3.21 3.41 1.37
C SER A 72 2.19 2.72 0.47
N VAL A 73 2.16 3.10 -0.81
CA VAL A 73 1.20 2.63 -1.81
C VAL A 73 1.92 2.02 -3.01
N CYS A 74 1.20 1.24 -3.79
CA CYS A 74 1.73 0.67 -5.01
C CYS A 74 1.79 1.68 -6.16
N ASN A 75 2.62 1.40 -7.17
CA ASN A 75 2.74 2.24 -8.38
C ASN A 75 1.40 2.51 -9.08
N GLY A 76 0.46 1.56 -9.03
CA GLY A 76 -0.87 1.72 -9.62
C GLY A 76 -1.69 2.80 -8.90
N CYS A 77 -1.87 2.64 -7.58
CA CYS A 77 -2.57 3.62 -6.76
C CYS A 77 -1.88 4.99 -6.80
N ALA A 78 -0.55 5.03 -6.78
CA ALA A 78 0.20 6.28 -6.90
C ALA A 78 -0.14 7.03 -8.21
N LYS A 79 -0.24 6.31 -9.33
CA LYS A 79 -0.63 6.89 -10.62
C LYS A 79 -2.05 7.44 -10.59
N GLU A 80 -2.99 6.68 -10.02
CA GLU A 80 -4.39 7.12 -9.89
C GLU A 80 -4.51 8.38 -9.02
N LEU A 81 -3.75 8.47 -7.92
CA LEU A 81 -3.72 9.65 -7.06
C LEU A 81 -3.19 10.88 -7.80
N ILE A 82 -2.11 10.73 -8.59
CA ILE A 82 -1.58 11.83 -9.42
C ILE A 82 -2.61 12.24 -10.49
N GLU A 83 -3.31 11.26 -11.09
CA GLU A 83 -4.33 11.50 -12.12
C GLU A 83 -5.59 12.19 -11.58
N SER A 84 -5.91 12.08 -10.28
CA SER A 84 -7.05 12.81 -9.70
C SER A 84 -6.78 14.31 -9.52
N GLU A 85 -5.57 14.79 -9.82
CA GLU A 85 -5.13 16.19 -9.69
C GLU A 85 -5.27 16.73 -8.25
N GLU A 86 -5.38 15.84 -7.25
CA GLU A 86 -5.41 16.20 -5.82
C GLU A 86 -4.05 15.99 -5.14
N TRP A 87 -3.17 15.20 -5.78
CA TRP A 87 -1.87 14.79 -5.26
C TRP A 87 -0.74 15.19 -6.20
N LEU A 88 0.29 15.82 -5.64
CA LEU A 88 1.49 16.20 -6.37
C LEU A 88 2.61 15.20 -6.09
N GLY A 89 3.17 14.60 -7.15
CA GLY A 89 4.39 13.82 -7.05
C GLY A 89 5.59 14.75 -6.91
N CYS A 90 6.29 14.68 -5.77
CA CYS A 90 7.50 15.47 -5.59
C CYS A 90 8.65 14.86 -6.41
N SER A 91 9.45 15.68 -7.09
CA SER A 91 10.48 15.20 -8.04
C SER A 91 11.74 14.65 -7.38
N GLU A 92 11.96 14.94 -6.09
CA GLU A 92 13.22 14.67 -5.38
C GLU A 92 13.11 13.57 -4.32
N ASP A 93 11.89 13.25 -3.88
CA ASP A 93 11.56 12.16 -2.98
C ASP A 93 10.36 11.44 -3.58
N CYS A 94 10.32 10.10 -3.59
CA CYS A 94 9.18 9.31 -4.12
C CYS A 94 7.93 9.42 -3.22
N VAL A 95 7.57 10.66 -2.85
CA VAL A 95 6.56 11.07 -1.88
C VAL A 95 5.50 11.88 -2.62
N LEU A 96 4.27 11.41 -2.59
CA LEU A 96 3.09 12.17 -3.03
C LEU A 96 2.60 13.04 -1.87
N LYS A 97 2.25 14.30 -2.14
CA LYS A 97 1.67 15.21 -1.15
C LYS A 97 0.32 15.72 -1.63
N ARG A 98 -0.63 15.98 -0.73
CA ARG A 98 -1.86 16.68 -1.13
C ARG A 98 -1.53 18.10 -1.56
N ILE A 99 -2.13 18.55 -2.65
CA ILE A 99 -1.97 19.93 -3.15
C ILE A 99 -2.41 20.96 -2.10
N ASN A 100 -3.39 20.62 -1.28
CA ASN A 100 -3.97 21.53 -0.30
C ASN A 100 -3.11 21.75 0.97
N ASP A 101 -1.93 21.11 1.05
CA ASP A 101 -0.97 21.19 2.16
C ASP A 101 0.37 21.88 1.74
N ILE A 102 0.45 22.38 0.50
CA ILE A 102 1.64 23.05 -0.08
C ILE A 102 1.53 24.58 0.04
#